data_AF-A0A6J0LMH1-F1
#
_entry.id   AF-A0A6J0LMH1-F1
#
_cell.length_a   1.000
_cell.length_b   1.000
_cell.length_c   1.000
_cell.angle_alpha   90.00
_cell.angle_beta   90.00
_cell.angle_gamma   90.00
#
_symmetry.space_group_name_H-M   'P 1'
#
loop_
_entity.id
_entity.type
_entity.pdbx_description
1 polymer ?
#
loop_
_entity_poly.entity_id
_entity_poly.type
_entity_poly.pdbx_seq_one_letter_code
_entity_poly.pdbx_strand_id
1 'polypeptide(L)'
;MGDRNVRMMLPMSVQCNRCGNYIYKGTRFNSRKEDVIGETYLGIQIFRFYFRCTHCDAELTMKTDPKNSDCIAESGATRYSPWT
;
A
#
# COMPACT_ATOMS: atom_id res chain seq x y z
N MET A 1 -15.80 -15.35 -2.37
CA MET A 1 -15.78 -14.62 -1.08
C MET A 1 -14.33 -14.29 -0.78
N GLY A 2 -13.81 -13.07 -0.88
CA GLY A 2 -14.25 -11.86 -1.56
C GLY A 2 -12.98 -11.10 -1.92
N ASP A 3 -12.48 -11.28 -3.13
CA ASP A 3 -11.46 -10.43 -3.72
C ASP A 3 -12.10 -9.07 -4.02
N ARG A 4 -12.14 -8.21 -2.99
CA ARG A 4 -12.53 -6.80 -3.18
C ARG A 4 -11.34 -6.09 -3.84
N ASN A 5 -11.17 -6.32 -5.13
CA ASN A 5 -10.27 -5.56 -5.97
C ASN A 5 -10.79 -4.11 -6.01
N VAL A 6 -10.08 -3.22 -5.32
CA VAL A 6 -10.38 -1.80 -5.26
C VAL A 6 -9.38 -1.06 -6.14
N ARG A 7 -9.91 -0.20 -7.00
CA ARG A 7 -9.09 0.74 -7.77
C ARG A 7 -8.88 1.98 -6.92
N MET A 8 -7.62 2.29 -6.60
CA MET A 8 -7.25 3.43 -5.77
C MET A 8 -6.06 4.17 -6.34
N MET A 9 -5.78 5.35 -5.80
CA MET A 9 -4.58 6.13 -6.10
C MET A 9 -3.59 5.99 -4.95
N LEU A 10 -2.29 5.91 -5.27
CA LEU A 10 -1.27 5.79 -4.23
C LEU A 10 -1.25 7.07 -3.38
N PRO A 11 -1.40 6.97 -2.05
CA PRO A 11 -1.38 8.14 -1.18
C PRO A 11 0.03 8.74 -1.05
N MET A 12 1.06 7.93 -1.30
CA MET A 12 2.48 8.31 -1.23
C MET A 12 3.28 7.67 -2.36
N SER A 13 4.46 8.20 -2.62
CA SER A 13 5.40 7.57 -3.55
C SER A 13 6.12 6.41 -2.85
N VAL A 14 6.29 5.30 -3.55
CA VAL A 14 7.01 4.11 -3.05
C VAL A 14 8.01 3.64 -4.09
N GLN A 15 9.12 3.08 -3.62
CA GLN A 15 10.10 2.39 -4.45
C GLN A 15 9.94 0.88 -4.27
N CYS A 16 9.89 0.13 -5.37
CA CYS A 16 9.89 -1.32 -5.33
C CYS A 16 11.29 -1.83 -4.94
N ASN A 17 11.38 -2.59 -3.85
CA ASN A 17 12.66 -3.17 -3.40
C ASN A 17 13.19 -4.27 -4.34
N ARG A 18 12.34 -4.84 -5.21
CA ARG A 18 12.73 -5.94 -6.10
C ARG A 18 13.41 -5.47 -7.39
N CYS A 19 12.93 -4.40 -8.00
CA CYS A 19 13.46 -3.88 -9.27
C CYS A 19 13.97 -2.43 -9.20
N GLY A 20 13.80 -1.75 -8.06
CA GLY A 20 14.17 -0.35 -7.90
C GLY A 20 13.22 0.64 -8.59
N ASN A 21 12.14 0.18 -9.22
CA ASN A 21 11.17 1.07 -9.90
C ASN A 21 10.43 1.95 -8.89
N TYR A 22 10.24 3.22 -9.25
CA TYR A 22 9.52 4.20 -8.45
C TYR A 22 8.08 4.32 -8.91
N ILE A 23 7.15 4.25 -7.95
CA ILE A 23 5.73 4.46 -8.17
C ILE A 23 5.35 5.72 -7.42
N TYR A 24 5.05 6.79 -8.16
CA TYR A 24 4.77 8.09 -7.57
C TYR A 24 3.36 8.17 -6.99
N LYS A 25 3.19 9.04 -5.98
CA LYS A 25 1.88 9.43 -5.44
C LYS A 25 0.92 9.81 -6.57
N GLY A 26 -0.34 9.40 -6.45
CA GLY A 26 -1.38 9.67 -7.45
C GLY A 26 -1.46 8.64 -8.58
N THR A 27 -0.53 7.69 -8.66
CA THR A 27 -0.62 6.57 -9.62
C THR A 27 -1.86 5.73 -9.32
N ARG A 28 -2.69 5.49 -10.33
CA ARG A 28 -3.89 4.63 -10.23
C ARG A 28 -3.47 3.17 -10.33
N PHE A 29 -3.85 2.37 -9.34
CA PHE A 29 -3.55 0.94 -9.32
C PHE A 29 -4.77 0.14 -8.87
N ASN A 30 -4.80 -1.13 -9.29
CA ASN A 30 -5.73 -2.10 -8.74
C ASN A 30 -5.07 -2.74 -7.53
N SER A 31 -5.77 -2.74 -6.42
CA SER A 31 -5.31 -3.29 -5.16
C SER A 31 -6.33 -4.29 -4.62
N ARG A 32 -5.87 -5.34 -3.97
CA ARG A 32 -6.74 -6.21 -3.19
C ARG A 32 -6.79 -5.65 -1.77
N LYS A 33 -8.00 -5.34 -1.30
CA LYS A 33 -8.25 -4.93 0.08
C LYS A 33 -8.47 -6.16 0.96
N GLU A 34 -7.69 -6.26 2.03
CA GLU A 34 -7.82 -7.25 3.09
C GLU A 34 -8.06 -6.54 4.43
N ASP A 35 -8.96 -7.09 5.24
CA ASP A 35 -9.22 -6.61 6.61
C ASP A 35 -8.22 -7.29 7.56
N VAL A 36 -7.44 -6.51 8.29
CA VAL A 36 -6.48 -7.06 9.25
C VAL A 36 -7.23 -7.39 10.54
N ILE A 37 -7.74 -8.62 10.61
CA ILE A 37 -8.48 -9.11 11.78
C ILE A 37 -7.53 -9.17 12.98
N GLY A 38 -7.83 -8.40 14.03
CA GLY A 38 -7.06 -8.36 15.28
C GLY A 38 -6.27 -7.08 15.52
N GLU A 39 -6.04 -6.25 14.49
CA GLU A 39 -5.43 -4.92 14.64
C GLU A 39 -6.51 -3.83 14.48
N THR A 40 -7.15 -3.45 15.59
CA THR A 40 -8.05 -2.29 15.63
C THR A 40 -7.44 -1.18 16.46
N TYR A 41 -7.24 -0.01 15.88
CA TYR A 41 -6.74 1.16 16.61
C TYR A 41 -7.92 2.01 17.07
N LEU A 42 -8.19 2.04 18.38
CA LEU A 42 -9.31 2.81 18.96
C LEU A 42 -10.68 2.52 18.30
N GLY A 43 -10.89 1.28 17.83
CA GLY A 43 -12.11 0.87 17.12
C GLY A 43 -12.10 1.13 15.60
N ILE A 44 -11.03 1.71 15.05
CA ILE A 44 -10.83 1.87 13.61
C ILE A 44 -10.17 0.61 13.05
N GLN A 45 -10.78 0.03 12.00
CA GLN A 45 -10.24 -1.14 11.31
C GLN A 45 -9.02 -0.76 10.46
N ILE A 46 -7.96 -1.56 10.57
CA ILE A 46 -6.77 -1.43 9.72
C ILE A 46 -6.96 -2.30 8.49
N PHE A 47 -6.73 -1.70 7.32
CA PHE A 47 -6.78 -2.40 6.05
C PHE A 47 -5.39 -2.61 5.49
N ARG A 48 -5.16 -3.81 4.96
CA ARG A 48 -3.98 -4.14 4.18
C ARG A 48 -4.35 -4.16 2.71
N PHE A 49 -3.54 -3.50 1.90
CA PHE A 49 -3.69 -3.44 0.46
C PHE A 49 -2.52 -4.13 -0.21
N TYR A 50 -2.85 -5.03 -1.14
CA TYR A 50 -1.90 -5.75 -1.96
C TYR A 50 -1.97 -5.18 -3.37
N PHE A 51 -0.83 -4.78 -3.92
CA PHE A 51 -0.72 -4.28 -5.28
C PHE A 51 0.54 -4.82 -5.95
N ARG A 52 0.64 -4.69 -7.27
CA ARG A 52 1.78 -5.21 -8.02
C ARG A 52 2.58 -4.09 -8.66
N CYS A 53 3.89 -4.29 -8.77
CA CYS A 53 4.78 -3.36 -9.44
C CYS A 53 4.43 -3.32 -10.92
N THR A 54 4.35 -2.12 -11.51
CA THR A 54 4.10 -1.95 -12.94
C THR A 54 5.24 -2.47 -13.83
N HIS A 55 6.44 -2.65 -13.27
CA HIS A 55 7.64 -3.05 -14.03
C HIS A 55 7.99 -4.54 -13.88
N CYS A 56 7.93 -5.09 -12.67
CA CYS A 56 8.38 -6.46 -12.39
C CYS A 56 7.28 -7.40 -11.87
N ASP A 57 6.02 -6.93 -11.83
CA ASP A 57 4.85 -7.64 -11.29
C ASP A 57 5.02 -8.15 -9.84
N ALA A 58 6.05 -7.67 -9.12
CA ALA A 58 6.27 -8.03 -7.72
C ALA A 58 5.10 -7.59 -6.87
N GLU A 59 4.64 -8.45 -5.97
CA GLU A 59 3.64 -8.10 -4.98
C GLU A 59 4.24 -7.14 -3.94
N LEU A 60 3.56 -6.03 -3.71
CA LEU A 60 3.85 -5.04 -2.69
C LEU A 60 2.65 -4.93 -1.77
N THR A 61 2.92 -4.69 -0.49
CA THR A 61 1.91 -4.55 0.54
C THR A 61 2.03 -3.22 1.26
N MET A 62 0.88 -2.62 1.54
CA MET A 62 0.78 -1.43 2.38
C MET A 62 -0.38 -1.59 3.38
N LYS A 63 -0.22 -1.00 4.56
CA LYS A 63 -1.26 -0.90 5.58
C LYS A 63 -1.63 0.55 5.81
N THR A 64 -2.90 0.80 6.12
CA THR A 64 -3.33 2.11 6.64
C THR A 64 -2.97 2.24 8.11
N ASP A 65 -2.35 3.35 8.50
CA ASP A 65 -2.10 3.70 9.90
C ASP A 65 -3.08 4.82 10.32
N PRO A 66 -4.21 4.48 10.98
CA PRO A 66 -5.19 5.48 11.40
C PRO A 66 -4.65 6.42 12.49
N LYS A 67 -3.58 6.03 13.20
CA LYS A 67 -2.95 6.84 14.24
C LYS A 67 -2.29 8.10 13.67
N ASN A 68 -1.54 7.97 12.58
CA ASN A 68 -0.87 9.08 11.91
C ASN A 68 -1.63 9.61 10.68
N SER A 69 -2.81 9.05 10.39
CA SER A 69 -3.56 9.35 9.16
C SER A 69 -2.70 9.14 7.90
N ASP A 70 -1.82 8.14 7.94
CA ASP A 70 -0.80 7.86 6.93
C ASP A 70 -0.92 6.38 6.49
N CYS A 71 -0.04 5.94 5.59
CA CYS A 71 0.02 4.53 5.19
C CYS A 71 1.46 4.04 5.29
N ILE A 72 1.64 2.83 5.80
CA ILE A 72 2.96 2.24 5.93
C ILE A 72 3.13 1.18 4.84
N ALA A 73 4.23 1.24 4.11
CA ALA A 73 4.64 0.14 3.24
C ALA A 73 5.16 -0.99 4.14
N GLU A 74 4.58 -2.19 4.02
CA GLU A 74 5.01 -3.35 4.82
C GLU A 74 6.08 -4.16 4.10
N SER A 75 5.78 -4.68 2.91
CA SER A 75 6.68 -5.58 2.20
C SER A 75 6.75 -5.28 0.71
N GLY A 76 7.93 -5.50 0.13
CA GLY A 76 8.21 -5.30 -1.29
C GLY A 76 8.34 -3.84 -1.73
N ALA A 77 7.92 -2.87 -0.91
CA ALA A 77 8.04 -1.43 -1.17
C ALA A 77 8.68 -0.69 0.00
N THR A 78 9.42 0.37 -0.32
CA THR A 78 9.93 1.36 0.63
C THR A 78 9.30 2.70 0.32
N ARG A 79 8.87 3.44 1.34
CA ARG A 79 8.36 4.81 1.16
C ARG A 79 9.47 5.69 0.55
N TYR A 80 9.15 6.39 -0.53
CA TYR A 80 10.02 7.37 -1.15
C TYR A 80 9.42 8.76 -0.97
N SER A 81 10.13 9.66 -0.29
CA SER A 81 9.76 11.08 -0.19
C SER A 81 10.91 11.95 -0.70
N PRO A 82 10.73 12.72 -1.79
CA PRO A 82 11.79 13.60 -2.32
C PRO A 82 12.12 14.80 -1.41
N TRP A 83 11.45 14.94 -0.26
CA TRP A 83 11.61 16.05 0.69
C TRP A 83 12.20 15.61 2.04
N THR A 84 12.74 14.39 2.12
CA THR A 84 13.44 13.85 3.30
C THR A 84 14.91 13.71 3.00
#